data_AF-A0ABD6JN92-F1
#
_entry.id   AF-A0ABD6JN92-F1
#
_cell.length_a   1.000
_cell.length_b   1.000
_cell.length_c   1.000
_cell.angle_alpha   90.00
_cell.angle_beta   90.00
_cell.angle_gamma   90.00
#
_symmetry.space_group_name_H-M   'P 1'
#
loop_
_entity.id
_entity.type
_entity.pdbx_description
1 polymer ?
#
loop_
_entity_poly.entity_id
_entity_poly.type
_entity_poly.pdbx_seq_one_letter_code
_entity_poly.pdbx_strand_id
1 'polypeptide(L)'
;MDDKQHTSSSDDERAEIATSNQDQETNSSKRVHLKRWQFISILIGTILITAVITVVAYIFINQKISGLNKTDQANLNKIENVYKILNSDYYKKQDSDKLSKAAIDGMVKELKDPYSKYLTKEQTKSFNEGVSGDFVGIGAEMQKKNDQIMVTSPMKGSPAERAGIRPKDVITKVNGKSIKGKALDEVVKDVRGKENTEVTLTVQRGSEEKDVKIKREKIHVKSVEYKKKGKVGVITINKFQNDTSGELKDAVLKAHKDGLKKIVLDLRNNPGGLLDEAVKMANIFIYKGKTVVKLEKGKDTEAIQTSNDALKEAKDMDISILVNEGSASASEVFTGALKDYNKAKVYGSKTFGKGVVQTTREFKDGSLLKYTEMKWLTPDGHYIHGKGIKPDVTIDTPKYQSLNVIPNTKTFKVGDDDKNIKTIKIGLSALGYKVDNESTQFDKALENQVKAFQQANKLEVTGEFNKETNNKFTELLVEKANKHDDVLDKLINILK
;
A
#
# COMPACT_ATOMS: atom_id res chain seq x y z
N MET A 1 25.87 -69.63 -5.49
CA MET A 1 27.31 -69.48 -5.22
C MET A 1 27.43 -68.44 -4.12
N ASP A 2 27.28 -68.80 -2.85
CA ASP A 2 27.78 -69.98 -2.09
C ASP A 2 29.30 -69.89 -1.87
N ASP A 3 29.87 -70.21 -0.70
CA ASP A 3 29.23 -70.78 0.49
C ASP A 3 29.86 -70.33 1.83
N LYS A 4 29.23 -70.83 2.90
CA LYS A 4 29.54 -70.84 4.34
C LYS A 4 31.01 -70.75 4.84
N GLN A 5 31.11 -70.10 6.01
CA GLN A 5 31.62 -70.58 7.31
C GLN A 5 32.79 -71.59 7.37
N HIS A 6 33.69 -71.37 8.33
CA HIS A 6 33.91 -72.24 9.53
C HIS A 6 34.57 -71.36 10.62
N THR A 7 34.14 -71.30 11.90
CA THR A 7 34.36 -72.21 13.07
C THR A 7 35.82 -72.54 13.38
N SER A 8 36.25 -72.82 14.62
CA SER A 8 35.56 -72.85 15.95
C SER A 8 36.24 -71.84 16.90
N SER A 9 36.58 -71.99 18.20
CA SER A 9 36.49 -73.02 19.27
C SER A 9 36.70 -72.31 20.64
N SER A 10 36.47 -72.86 21.84
CA SER A 10 35.64 -73.99 22.33
C SER A 10 35.63 -73.96 23.89
N ASP A 11 34.91 -74.89 24.54
CA ASP A 11 35.14 -75.37 25.93
C ASP A 11 34.72 -74.43 27.12
N ASP A 12 34.16 -74.91 28.24
CA ASP A 12 33.66 -76.27 28.54
C ASP A 12 32.64 -76.38 29.72
N GLU A 13 32.03 -77.57 29.83
CA GLU A 13 31.49 -78.26 31.03
C GLU A 13 30.22 -77.70 31.77
N ARG A 14 29.35 -78.53 32.37
CA ARG A 14 29.31 -80.01 32.56
C ARG A 14 27.88 -80.55 32.80
N ALA A 15 27.61 -81.78 32.33
CA ALA A 15 26.64 -82.79 32.84
C ALA A 15 25.14 -82.39 33.01
N GLU A 16 24.15 -83.30 33.02
CA GLU A 16 24.14 -84.77 32.94
C GLU A 16 22.86 -85.26 32.22
N ILE A 17 22.81 -86.52 31.75
CA ILE A 17 21.66 -87.08 31.01
C ILE A 17 21.20 -88.41 31.63
N ALA A 18 19.94 -88.50 32.06
CA ALA A 18 19.27 -89.77 32.33
C ALA A 18 17.74 -89.69 32.09
N THR A 19 17.26 -90.58 31.24
CA THR A 19 15.85 -90.98 30.96
C THR A 19 15.05 -91.32 32.23
N SER A 20 13.72 -91.25 32.32
CA SER A 20 12.67 -91.55 31.32
C SER A 20 11.24 -91.10 31.73
N ASN A 21 10.33 -91.02 30.74
CA ASN A 21 8.88 -91.27 30.77
C ASN A 21 7.92 -90.61 31.80
N GLN A 22 6.91 -89.94 31.22
CA GLN A 22 5.50 -89.85 31.63
C GLN A 22 5.15 -89.29 33.03
N ASP A 23 4.62 -88.06 33.03
CA ASP A 23 3.21 -87.84 33.42
C ASP A 23 2.61 -86.61 32.72
N GLN A 24 1.28 -86.50 32.65
CA GLN A 24 0.58 -85.31 32.13
C GLN A 24 -0.04 -84.49 33.27
N GLU A 25 0.60 -83.37 33.64
CA GLU A 25 -0.04 -82.35 34.49
C GLU A 25 -0.41 -81.08 33.70
N THR A 26 -1.66 -80.65 33.81
CA THR A 26 -2.20 -79.45 33.16
C THR A 26 -2.15 -78.25 34.10
N ASN A 27 -1.15 -77.38 33.96
CA ASN A 27 -1.01 -76.22 34.84
C ASN A 27 -1.87 -75.04 34.36
N SER A 28 -2.79 -74.56 35.20
CA SER A 28 -3.88 -73.66 34.79
C SER A 28 -3.58 -72.17 35.02
N SER A 29 -3.95 -71.32 34.05
CA SER A 29 -3.91 -69.87 34.23
C SER A 29 -4.94 -69.43 35.29
N LYS A 30 -4.50 -68.85 36.41
CA LYS A 30 -5.40 -68.30 37.45
C LYS A 30 -6.20 -67.10 36.92
N ARG A 31 -7.39 -67.37 36.37
CA ARG A 31 -8.31 -66.33 35.87
C ARG A 31 -8.99 -65.60 37.03
N VAL A 32 -8.89 -64.28 37.07
CA VAL A 32 -9.52 -63.44 38.09
C VAL A 32 -11.02 -63.35 37.82
N HIS A 33 -11.84 -64.10 38.58
CA HIS A 33 -13.30 -64.09 38.47
C HIS A 33 -13.93 -62.86 39.15
N LEU A 34 -13.83 -61.70 38.49
CA LEU A 34 -14.61 -60.51 38.82
C LEU A 34 -16.11 -60.74 38.57
N LYS A 35 -16.98 -60.40 39.54
CA LYS A 35 -18.43 -60.40 39.30
C LYS A 35 -18.78 -59.29 38.29
N ARG A 36 -19.76 -59.54 37.41
CA ARG A 36 -20.14 -58.60 36.33
C ARG A 36 -20.34 -57.15 36.82
N TRP A 37 -20.98 -56.96 37.98
CA TRP A 37 -21.16 -55.63 38.57
C TRP A 37 -19.85 -54.95 39.01
N GLN A 38 -18.89 -55.70 39.57
CA GLN A 38 -17.57 -55.14 39.93
C GLN A 38 -16.79 -54.73 38.68
N PHE A 39 -16.84 -55.53 37.62
CA PHE A 39 -16.24 -55.19 36.32
C PHE A 39 -16.86 -53.92 35.73
N ILE A 40 -18.20 -53.81 35.76
CA ILE A 40 -18.93 -52.61 35.30
C ILE A 40 -18.54 -51.38 36.13
N SER A 41 -18.47 -51.48 37.46
CA SER A 41 -18.07 -50.36 38.32
C SER A 41 -16.62 -49.90 38.09
N ILE A 42 -15.70 -50.83 37.83
CA ILE A 42 -14.30 -50.50 37.47
C ILE A 42 -14.24 -49.85 36.07
N LEU A 43 -15.03 -50.34 35.11
CA LEU A 43 -15.12 -49.76 33.77
C LEU A 43 -15.69 -48.32 33.81
N ILE A 44 -16.77 -48.09 34.56
CA ILE A 44 -17.35 -46.76 34.75
C ILE A 44 -16.36 -45.83 35.49
N GLY A 45 -15.70 -46.32 36.55
CA GLY A 45 -14.70 -45.55 37.29
C GLY A 45 -13.51 -45.14 36.42
N THR A 46 -12.99 -46.04 35.59
CA THR A 46 -11.89 -45.74 34.66
C THR A 46 -12.30 -44.80 33.53
N ILE A 47 -13.53 -44.91 33.00
CA ILE A 47 -14.08 -43.94 32.04
C ILE A 47 -14.22 -42.55 32.68
N LEU A 48 -14.74 -42.44 33.90
CA LEU A 48 -14.86 -41.16 34.60
C LEU A 48 -13.50 -40.52 34.92
N ILE A 49 -12.53 -41.32 35.40
CA ILE A 49 -11.17 -40.84 35.70
C ILE A 49 -10.46 -40.40 34.42
N THR A 50 -10.54 -41.17 33.34
CA THR A 50 -9.93 -40.78 32.06
C THR A 50 -10.60 -39.56 31.43
N ALA A 51 -11.92 -39.41 31.56
CA ALA A 51 -12.63 -38.19 31.13
C ALA A 51 -12.16 -36.95 31.92
N VAL A 52 -12.06 -37.04 33.26
CA VAL A 52 -11.57 -35.95 34.12
C VAL A 52 -10.11 -35.60 33.78
N ILE A 53 -9.23 -36.60 33.66
CA ILE A 53 -7.83 -36.39 33.27
C ILE A 53 -7.76 -35.74 31.88
N THR A 54 -8.58 -36.16 30.91
CA THR A 54 -8.61 -35.58 29.56
C THR A 54 -9.08 -34.13 29.58
N VAL A 55 -10.10 -33.79 30.37
CA VAL A 55 -10.58 -32.41 30.53
C VAL A 55 -9.53 -31.52 31.21
N VAL A 56 -8.89 -32.00 32.29
CA VAL A 56 -7.83 -31.25 32.99
C VAL A 56 -6.61 -31.07 32.08
N ALA A 57 -6.18 -32.12 31.37
CA ALA A 57 -5.10 -32.05 30.40
C ALA A 57 -5.43 -31.07 29.27
N TYR A 58 -6.65 -31.11 28.72
CA TYR A 58 -7.13 -30.18 27.68
C TYR A 58 -7.11 -28.72 28.17
N ILE A 59 -7.51 -28.45 29.41
CA ILE A 59 -7.45 -27.10 30.01
C ILE A 59 -5.99 -26.64 30.16
N PHE A 60 -5.10 -27.47 30.69
CA PHE A 60 -3.67 -27.14 30.82
C PHE A 60 -2.98 -26.97 29.47
N ILE A 61 -3.30 -27.82 28.49
CA ILE A 61 -2.81 -27.74 27.11
C ILE A 61 -3.29 -26.44 26.46
N ASN A 62 -4.58 -26.08 26.56
CA ASN A 62 -5.09 -24.83 26.00
C ASN A 62 -4.49 -23.59 26.66
N GLN A 63 -4.31 -23.58 27.98
CA GLN A 63 -3.57 -22.50 28.66
C GLN A 63 -2.16 -22.34 28.09
N LYS A 64 -1.45 -23.45 27.86
CA LYS A 64 -0.08 -23.45 27.31
C LYS A 64 -0.01 -23.13 25.81
N ILE A 65 -1.01 -23.52 25.03
CA ILE A 65 -1.13 -23.22 23.59
C ILE A 65 -1.41 -21.73 23.34
N SER A 66 -2.08 -21.03 24.27
CA SER A 66 -2.43 -19.61 24.10
C SER A 66 -1.24 -18.67 23.87
N GLY A 67 -0.03 -19.05 24.32
CA GLY A 67 1.16 -18.20 24.27
C GLY A 67 1.15 -17.00 25.22
N LEU A 68 0.06 -16.79 25.97
CA LEU A 68 -0.15 -15.64 26.86
C LEU A 68 0.25 -15.97 28.30
N ASN A 69 0.74 -14.96 29.03
CA ASN A 69 0.98 -15.10 30.47
C ASN A 69 -0.33 -14.94 31.28
N LYS A 70 -0.31 -15.29 32.58
CA LYS A 70 -1.50 -15.23 33.45
C LYS A 70 -2.14 -13.84 33.53
N THR A 71 -1.33 -12.77 33.52
CA THR A 71 -1.80 -11.39 33.54
C THR A 71 -2.46 -11.00 32.22
N ASP A 72 -1.89 -11.41 31.08
CA ASP A 72 -2.47 -11.16 29.76
C ASP A 72 -3.82 -11.88 29.60
N GLN A 73 -3.90 -13.13 30.05
CA GLN A 73 -5.15 -13.90 30.09
C GLN A 73 -6.22 -13.20 30.96
N ALA A 74 -5.84 -12.72 32.15
CA ALA A 74 -6.75 -11.95 33.01
C ALA A 74 -7.22 -10.63 32.35
N ASN A 75 -6.34 -9.95 31.61
CA ASN A 75 -6.67 -8.74 30.87
C ASN A 75 -7.66 -9.02 29.71
N LEU A 76 -7.44 -10.09 28.92
CA LEU A 76 -8.37 -10.48 27.86
C LEU A 76 -9.74 -10.90 28.42
N ASN A 77 -9.77 -11.68 29.49
CA ASN A 77 -11.01 -12.06 30.19
C ASN A 77 -11.78 -10.82 30.67
N LYS A 78 -11.08 -9.75 31.10
CA LYS A 78 -11.70 -8.47 31.47
C LYS A 78 -12.33 -7.76 30.27
N ILE A 79 -11.68 -7.78 29.10
CA ILE A 79 -12.24 -7.23 27.84
C ILE A 79 -13.49 -8.02 27.44
N GLU A 80 -13.44 -9.35 27.47
CA GLU A 80 -14.59 -10.22 27.16
C GLU A 80 -15.78 -9.96 28.10
N ASN A 81 -15.53 -9.80 29.40
CA ASN A 81 -16.57 -9.51 30.38
C ASN A 81 -17.20 -8.12 30.19
N VAL A 82 -16.42 -7.08 29.89
CA VAL A 82 -16.94 -5.75 29.54
C VAL A 82 -17.78 -5.82 28.26
N TYR A 83 -17.32 -6.56 27.24
CA TYR A 83 -18.07 -6.78 26.00
C TYR A 83 -19.40 -7.50 26.24
N LYS A 84 -19.45 -8.50 27.13
CA LYS A 84 -20.72 -9.16 27.53
C LYS A 84 -21.68 -8.17 28.19
N ILE A 85 -21.24 -7.49 29.25
CA ILE A 85 -22.05 -6.51 30.01
C ILE A 85 -22.62 -5.42 29.08
N LEU A 86 -21.83 -4.90 28.14
CA LEU A 86 -22.30 -3.89 27.18
C LEU A 86 -23.32 -4.43 26.16
N ASN A 87 -23.38 -5.73 25.90
CA ASN A 87 -24.38 -6.34 25.02
C ASN A 87 -25.65 -6.81 25.76
N SER A 88 -25.57 -7.12 27.07
CA SER A 88 -26.71 -7.58 27.88
C SER A 88 -27.38 -6.48 28.70
N ASP A 89 -26.59 -5.63 29.36
CA ASP A 89 -27.06 -4.78 30.47
C ASP A 89 -27.22 -3.30 30.05
N TYR A 90 -26.65 -2.91 28.91
CA TYR A 90 -26.76 -1.53 28.42
C TYR A 90 -28.16 -1.26 27.87
N TYR A 91 -28.79 -0.17 28.35
CA TYR A 91 -30.21 0.19 28.14
C TYR A 91 -30.69 0.38 26.68
N LYS A 92 -29.82 0.20 25.68
CA LYS A 92 -30.14 0.22 24.25
C LYS A 92 -29.45 -0.95 23.56
N LYS A 93 -30.16 -1.66 22.68
CA LYS A 93 -29.59 -2.72 21.85
C LYS A 93 -28.31 -2.24 21.15
N GLN A 94 -27.21 -2.95 21.37
CA GLN A 94 -25.92 -2.64 20.76
C GLN A 94 -25.70 -3.37 19.43
N ASP A 95 -24.65 -2.94 18.74
CA ASP A 95 -24.12 -3.55 17.53
C ASP A 95 -22.81 -4.26 17.88
N SER A 96 -22.88 -5.59 17.96
CA SER A 96 -21.80 -6.47 18.40
C SER A 96 -20.54 -6.32 17.55
N ASP A 97 -20.69 -6.18 16.23
CA ASP A 97 -19.56 -6.03 15.30
C ASP A 97 -18.87 -4.68 15.48
N LYS A 98 -19.64 -3.60 15.71
CA LYS A 98 -19.08 -2.28 16.05
C LYS A 98 -18.35 -2.29 17.40
N LEU A 99 -18.89 -2.95 18.43
CA LEU A 99 -18.21 -3.08 19.72
C LEU A 99 -16.91 -3.88 19.62
N SER A 100 -16.93 -5.01 18.91
CA SER A 100 -15.75 -5.84 18.63
C SER A 100 -14.69 -5.04 17.87
N LYS A 101 -15.08 -4.34 16.79
CA LYS A 101 -14.18 -3.48 16.03
C LYS A 101 -13.60 -2.35 16.89
N ALA A 102 -14.40 -1.70 17.74
CA ALA A 102 -13.93 -0.62 18.59
C ALA A 102 -12.86 -1.08 19.61
N ALA A 103 -12.98 -2.30 20.15
CA ALA A 103 -11.96 -2.89 21.00
C ALA A 103 -10.65 -3.16 20.24
N ILE A 104 -10.73 -3.72 19.02
CA ILE A 104 -9.55 -3.99 18.17
C ILE A 104 -8.88 -2.69 17.72
N ASP A 105 -9.66 -1.71 17.25
CA ASP A 105 -9.16 -0.38 16.88
C ASP A 105 -8.47 0.31 18.07
N GLY A 106 -9.01 0.15 19.29
CA GLY A 106 -8.40 0.65 20.52
C GLY A 106 -7.03 0.05 20.82
N MET A 107 -6.91 -1.29 20.75
CA MET A 107 -5.64 -1.98 20.93
C MET A 107 -4.58 -1.55 19.91
N VAL A 108 -4.95 -1.42 18.63
CA VAL A 108 -4.02 -0.99 17.58
C VAL A 108 -3.64 0.49 17.74
N LYS A 109 -4.56 1.35 18.17
CA LYS A 109 -4.30 2.78 18.41
C LYS A 109 -3.29 3.04 19.53
N GLU A 110 -3.27 2.21 20.58
CA GLU A 110 -2.37 2.41 21.73
C GLU A 110 -0.88 2.19 21.38
N LEU A 111 -0.60 1.47 20.27
CA LEU A 111 0.75 1.37 19.69
C LEU A 111 1.34 2.73 19.29
N LYS A 112 0.49 3.76 19.08
CA LYS A 112 0.85 5.11 18.60
C LYS A 112 1.60 5.13 17.25
N ASP A 113 1.57 4.01 16.53
CA ASP A 113 2.10 3.87 15.17
C ASP A 113 1.05 4.29 14.13
N PRO A 114 1.25 5.39 13.36
CA PRO A 114 0.31 5.81 12.32
C PRO A 114 0.23 4.85 11.11
N TYR A 115 1.12 3.86 11.01
CA TYR A 115 1.10 2.86 9.92
C TYR A 115 0.34 1.58 10.27
N SER A 116 0.05 1.34 11.56
CA SER A 116 -0.70 0.18 12.05
C SER A 116 -2.21 0.44 12.05
N LYS A 117 -3.00 -0.51 11.52
CA LYS A 117 -4.46 -0.40 11.42
C LYS A 117 -5.14 -1.77 11.28
N TYR A 118 -6.31 -1.93 11.90
CA TYR A 118 -7.26 -3.00 11.59
C TYR A 118 -8.28 -2.57 10.50
N LEU A 119 -8.51 -3.45 9.53
CA LEU A 119 -9.40 -3.25 8.38
C LEU A 119 -10.58 -4.23 8.46
N THR A 120 -11.81 -3.74 8.24
CA THR A 120 -12.96 -4.62 7.96
C THR A 120 -12.79 -5.26 6.58
N LYS A 121 -13.55 -6.32 6.28
CA LYS A 121 -13.55 -7.03 4.98
C LYS A 121 -13.61 -6.11 3.75
N GLU A 122 -14.44 -5.07 3.81
CA GLU A 122 -14.62 -4.08 2.74
C GLU A 122 -13.38 -3.19 2.60
N GLN A 123 -12.76 -2.84 3.74
CA GLN A 123 -11.52 -2.08 3.79
C GLN A 123 -10.32 -2.93 3.36
N THR A 124 -10.27 -4.23 3.70
CA THR A 124 -9.30 -5.20 3.20
C THR A 124 -9.38 -5.31 1.68
N LYS A 125 -10.57 -5.51 1.11
CA LYS A 125 -10.76 -5.56 -0.34
C LYS A 125 -10.27 -4.28 -1.01
N SER A 126 -10.68 -3.12 -0.49
CA SER A 126 -10.28 -1.81 -1.02
C SER A 126 -8.77 -1.57 -0.90
N PHE A 127 -8.13 -2.06 0.16
CA PHE A 127 -6.69 -2.02 0.37
C PHE A 127 -5.96 -2.95 -0.61
N ASN A 128 -6.41 -4.19 -0.79
CA ASN A 128 -5.80 -5.18 -1.68
C ASN A 128 -5.92 -4.76 -3.17
N GLU A 129 -7.08 -4.27 -3.60
CA GLU A 129 -7.24 -3.62 -4.93
C GLU A 129 -6.30 -2.41 -5.07
N GLY A 130 -6.21 -1.58 -4.03
CA GLY A 130 -5.32 -0.43 -3.99
C GLY A 130 -3.82 -0.78 -4.02
N VAL A 131 -3.40 -1.91 -3.45
CA VAL A 131 -2.00 -2.36 -3.40
C VAL A 131 -1.58 -3.08 -4.69
N SER A 132 -2.46 -3.89 -5.26
CA SER A 132 -2.21 -4.60 -6.52
C SER A 132 -2.28 -3.71 -7.76
N GLY A 133 -3.07 -2.62 -7.72
CA GLY A 133 -3.43 -1.86 -8.91
C GLY A 133 -4.50 -2.55 -9.77
N ASP A 134 -4.98 -3.71 -9.32
CA ASP A 134 -5.97 -4.55 -9.99
C ASP A 134 -7.35 -4.37 -9.34
N PHE A 135 -8.40 -4.15 -10.15
CA PHE A 135 -9.78 -4.19 -9.67
C PHE A 135 -10.75 -4.66 -10.75
N VAL A 136 -11.93 -5.16 -10.37
CA VAL A 136 -12.98 -5.53 -11.33
C VAL A 136 -13.93 -4.36 -11.56
N GLY A 137 -14.12 -3.96 -12.81
CA GLY A 137 -14.99 -2.85 -13.18
C GLY A 137 -14.97 -2.55 -14.67
N ILE A 138 -15.25 -1.29 -15.04
CA ILE A 138 -15.32 -0.83 -16.43
C ILE A 138 -14.06 -0.09 -16.91
N GLY A 139 -13.13 0.25 -16.01
CA GLY A 139 -11.94 1.04 -16.32
C GLY A 139 -12.27 2.45 -16.81
N ALA A 140 -12.95 3.25 -15.99
CA ALA A 140 -13.15 4.68 -16.20
C ALA A 140 -13.00 5.42 -14.87
N GLU A 141 -12.35 6.58 -14.92
CA GLU A 141 -12.27 7.50 -13.79
C GLU A 141 -13.49 8.44 -13.81
N MET A 142 -14.02 8.76 -12.63
CA MET A 142 -15.23 9.56 -12.43
C MET A 142 -15.02 10.54 -11.28
N GLN A 143 -15.55 11.75 -11.44
CA GLN A 143 -15.57 12.82 -10.43
C GLN A 143 -17.01 13.24 -10.12
N LYS A 144 -17.24 13.83 -8.94
CA LYS A 144 -18.47 14.57 -8.65
C LYS A 144 -18.21 16.06 -8.84
N LYS A 145 -18.91 16.70 -9.78
CA LYS A 145 -18.80 18.13 -10.12
C LYS A 145 -20.20 18.73 -10.28
N ASN A 146 -20.46 19.85 -9.60
CA ASN A 146 -21.77 20.53 -9.60
C ASN A 146 -22.95 19.58 -9.29
N ASP A 147 -22.78 18.74 -8.26
CA ASP A 147 -23.64 17.61 -7.86
C ASP A 147 -23.83 16.46 -8.89
N GLN A 148 -23.35 16.61 -10.13
CA GLN A 148 -23.37 15.57 -11.16
C GLN A 148 -22.16 14.63 -11.05
N ILE A 149 -22.35 13.34 -11.38
CA ILE A 149 -21.24 12.40 -11.58
C ILE A 149 -20.82 12.45 -13.04
N MET A 150 -19.54 12.71 -13.29
CA MET A 150 -18.98 12.93 -14.63
C MET A 150 -17.73 12.07 -14.83
N VAL A 151 -17.60 11.45 -16.00
CA VAL A 151 -16.38 10.75 -16.43
C VAL A 151 -15.28 11.76 -16.71
N THR A 152 -14.14 11.63 -16.04
CA THR A 152 -12.93 12.42 -16.35
C THR A 152 -12.24 11.84 -17.58
N SER A 153 -11.94 10.54 -17.56
CA SER A 153 -11.47 9.77 -18.70
C SER A 153 -11.84 8.29 -18.59
N PRO A 154 -12.23 7.60 -19.68
CA PRO A 154 -12.03 6.17 -19.75
C PRO A 154 -10.53 5.85 -19.70
N MET A 155 -10.16 4.68 -19.17
CA MET A 155 -8.79 4.17 -19.25
C MET A 155 -8.53 3.56 -20.63
N LYS A 156 -7.35 3.77 -21.20
CA LYS A 156 -7.02 3.27 -22.54
C LYS A 156 -7.12 1.74 -22.62
N GLY A 157 -7.85 1.24 -23.63
CA GLY A 157 -8.12 -0.17 -23.87
C GLY A 157 -9.22 -0.78 -22.99
N SER A 158 -9.85 -0.02 -22.08
CA SER A 158 -10.81 -0.55 -21.11
C SER A 158 -12.18 -0.90 -21.71
N PRO A 159 -13.02 -1.68 -21.01
CA PRO A 159 -14.41 -1.88 -21.38
C PRO A 159 -15.19 -0.58 -21.62
N ALA A 160 -14.97 0.47 -20.82
CA ALA A 160 -15.61 1.76 -20.98
C ALA A 160 -15.18 2.48 -22.26
N GLU A 161 -13.88 2.49 -22.59
CA GLU A 161 -13.39 3.06 -23.85
C GLU A 161 -13.98 2.31 -25.06
N ARG A 162 -13.95 0.97 -25.03
CA ARG A 162 -14.48 0.10 -26.09
C ARG A 162 -16.01 0.22 -26.24
N ALA A 163 -16.73 0.52 -25.16
CA ALA A 163 -18.17 0.79 -25.19
C ALA A 163 -18.54 2.23 -25.62
N GLY A 164 -17.55 3.10 -25.89
CA GLY A 164 -17.79 4.46 -26.39
C GLY A 164 -18.13 5.50 -25.32
N ILE A 165 -17.77 5.24 -24.05
CA ILE A 165 -17.71 6.26 -23.00
C ILE A 165 -16.60 7.26 -23.33
N ARG A 166 -16.81 8.54 -23.02
CA ARG A 166 -15.92 9.67 -23.35
C ARG A 166 -15.70 10.58 -22.14
N PRO A 167 -14.58 11.33 -22.11
CA PRO A 167 -14.42 12.45 -21.18
C PRO A 167 -15.61 13.41 -21.21
N LYS A 168 -16.02 13.90 -20.03
CA LYS A 168 -17.16 14.81 -19.79
C LYS A 168 -18.56 14.18 -19.94
N ASP A 169 -18.67 12.89 -20.22
CA ASP A 169 -19.94 12.16 -20.13
C ASP A 169 -20.51 12.26 -18.69
N VAL A 170 -21.77 12.65 -18.54
CA VAL A 170 -22.46 12.71 -17.24
C VAL A 170 -23.26 11.44 -17.04
N ILE A 171 -23.08 10.77 -15.91
CA ILE A 171 -23.85 9.56 -15.57
C ILE A 171 -25.12 9.99 -14.83
N THR A 172 -26.29 9.59 -15.32
CA THR A 172 -27.60 9.94 -14.73
C THR A 172 -28.29 8.76 -14.07
N LYS A 173 -28.05 7.53 -14.57
CA LYS A 173 -28.61 6.28 -14.02
C LYS A 173 -27.58 5.14 -14.10
N VAL A 174 -27.67 4.18 -13.19
CA VAL A 174 -26.93 2.90 -13.21
C VAL A 174 -27.93 1.76 -13.10
N ASN A 175 -27.91 0.85 -14.08
CA ASN A 175 -28.89 -0.24 -14.25
C ASN A 175 -30.34 0.27 -14.16
N GLY A 176 -30.65 1.36 -14.87
CA GLY A 176 -31.95 2.03 -14.88
C GLY A 176 -32.29 2.86 -13.62
N LYS A 177 -31.56 2.69 -12.51
CA LYS A 177 -31.80 3.43 -11.26
C LYS A 177 -31.10 4.78 -11.30
N SER A 178 -31.84 5.86 -11.04
CA SER A 178 -31.28 7.22 -10.91
C SER A 178 -30.20 7.27 -9.83
N ILE A 179 -29.14 8.04 -10.09
CA ILE A 179 -28.06 8.30 -9.13
C ILE A 179 -28.02 9.77 -8.65
N LYS A 180 -29.06 10.56 -8.94
CA LYS A 180 -29.16 11.96 -8.47
C LYS A 180 -29.04 12.03 -6.95
N GLY A 181 -28.19 12.93 -6.44
CA GLY A 181 -27.94 13.12 -5.02
C GLY A 181 -26.99 12.12 -4.34
N LYS A 182 -26.67 10.96 -4.97
CA LYS A 182 -25.75 9.97 -4.40
C LYS A 182 -24.32 10.52 -4.21
N ALA A 183 -23.58 9.88 -3.31
CA ALA A 183 -22.14 10.08 -3.22
C ALA A 183 -21.39 9.32 -4.35
N LEU A 184 -20.20 9.81 -4.72
CA LEU A 184 -19.40 9.21 -5.80
C LEU A 184 -19.02 7.75 -5.49
N ASP A 185 -18.71 7.43 -4.23
CA ASP A 185 -18.31 6.09 -3.82
C ASP A 185 -19.49 5.10 -3.84
N GLU A 186 -20.72 5.54 -3.56
CA GLU A 186 -21.94 4.75 -3.75
C GLU A 186 -22.12 4.38 -5.22
N VAL A 187 -21.97 5.35 -6.13
CA VAL A 187 -22.08 5.13 -7.57
C VAL A 187 -20.96 4.22 -8.08
N VAL A 188 -19.73 4.39 -7.59
CA VAL A 188 -18.62 3.48 -7.90
C VAL A 188 -18.87 2.05 -7.40
N LYS A 189 -19.56 1.86 -6.26
CA LYS A 189 -19.98 0.52 -5.80
C LYS A 189 -21.04 -0.10 -6.72
N ASP A 190 -22.02 0.68 -7.18
CA ASP A 190 -23.05 0.21 -8.14
C ASP A 190 -22.46 -0.13 -9.52
N VAL A 191 -21.46 0.63 -9.98
CA VAL A 191 -20.79 0.42 -11.27
C VAL A 191 -19.81 -0.75 -11.23
N ARG A 192 -19.12 -0.98 -10.11
CA ARG A 192 -18.32 -2.19 -9.87
C ARG A 192 -19.22 -3.42 -9.65
N GLY A 193 -18.64 -4.61 -9.56
CA GLY A 193 -19.39 -5.87 -9.45
C GLY A 193 -18.53 -7.11 -9.66
N LYS A 194 -19.17 -8.25 -9.94
CA LYS A 194 -18.49 -9.49 -10.32
C LYS A 194 -17.93 -9.40 -11.74
N GLU A 195 -16.83 -10.09 -12.00
CA GLU A 195 -16.24 -10.14 -13.35
C GLU A 195 -17.18 -10.84 -14.34
N ASN A 196 -17.06 -10.50 -15.62
CA ASN A 196 -17.89 -10.99 -16.73
C ASN A 196 -19.39 -10.63 -16.65
N THR A 197 -19.85 -9.90 -15.63
CA THR A 197 -21.22 -9.35 -15.55
C THR A 197 -21.33 -7.99 -16.24
N GLU A 198 -22.51 -7.64 -16.75
CA GLU A 198 -22.75 -6.32 -17.35
C GLU A 198 -23.18 -5.25 -16.32
N VAL A 199 -22.92 -3.99 -16.66
CA VAL A 199 -23.58 -2.80 -16.11
C VAL A 199 -24.14 -1.98 -17.27
N THR A 200 -25.33 -1.39 -17.09
CA THR A 200 -25.86 -0.37 -18.01
C THR A 200 -25.70 1.00 -17.36
N LEU A 201 -25.02 1.94 -18.01
CA LEU A 201 -24.97 3.33 -17.60
C LEU A 201 -25.89 4.14 -18.51
N THR A 202 -26.80 4.94 -17.95
CA THR A 202 -27.42 6.01 -18.73
C THR A 202 -26.50 7.22 -18.70
N VAL A 203 -26.06 7.63 -19.89
CA VAL A 203 -25.07 8.67 -20.11
C VAL A 203 -25.74 9.86 -20.78
N GLN A 204 -25.68 11.03 -20.15
CA GLN A 204 -26.00 12.30 -20.76
C GLN A 204 -24.75 12.89 -21.44
N ARG A 205 -24.87 13.22 -22.73
CA ARG A 205 -23.82 13.85 -23.55
C ARG A 205 -24.42 15.05 -24.28
N GLY A 206 -24.31 16.24 -23.65
CA GLY A 206 -25.02 17.43 -24.10
C GLY A 206 -26.53 17.30 -23.83
N SER A 207 -27.34 17.36 -24.88
CA SER A 207 -28.80 17.19 -24.82
C SER A 207 -29.27 15.74 -24.96
N GLU A 208 -28.41 14.80 -25.38
CA GLU A 208 -28.77 13.39 -25.57
C GLU A 208 -28.56 12.59 -24.28
N GLU A 209 -29.54 11.77 -23.88
CA GLU A 209 -29.30 10.61 -23.00
C GLU A 209 -29.16 9.34 -23.85
N LYS A 210 -28.22 8.46 -23.51
CA LYS A 210 -28.05 7.14 -24.11
C LYS A 210 -27.67 6.09 -23.08
N ASP A 211 -28.31 4.92 -23.16
CA ASP A 211 -27.87 3.73 -22.41
C ASP A 211 -26.64 3.08 -23.08
N VAL A 212 -25.61 2.84 -22.27
CA VAL A 212 -24.38 2.17 -22.66
C VAL A 212 -24.21 0.92 -21.79
N LYS A 213 -24.30 -0.25 -22.41
CA LYS A 213 -23.96 -1.53 -21.77
C LYS A 213 -22.45 -1.73 -21.78
N ILE A 214 -21.90 -2.12 -20.63
CA ILE A 214 -20.46 -2.33 -20.44
C ILE A 214 -20.25 -3.63 -19.65
N LYS A 215 -19.45 -4.54 -20.20
CA LYS A 215 -19.00 -5.75 -19.50
C LYS A 215 -17.96 -5.37 -18.44
N ARG A 216 -18.07 -5.92 -17.23
CA ARG A 216 -17.05 -5.79 -16.17
C ARG A 216 -15.93 -6.79 -16.39
N GLU A 217 -14.70 -6.32 -16.34
CA GLU A 217 -13.47 -7.10 -16.53
C GLU A 217 -12.45 -6.75 -15.43
N LYS A 218 -11.42 -7.58 -15.22
CA LYS A 218 -10.23 -7.16 -14.48
C LYS A 218 -9.55 -5.98 -15.20
N ILE A 219 -9.38 -4.87 -14.48
CA ILE A 219 -8.69 -3.66 -14.90
C ILE A 219 -7.37 -3.58 -14.15
N HIS A 220 -6.27 -3.39 -14.88
CA HIS A 220 -4.96 -3.08 -14.32
C HIS A 220 -4.66 -1.59 -14.53
N VAL A 221 -4.35 -0.86 -13.46
CA VAL A 221 -3.87 0.53 -13.54
C VAL A 221 -2.35 0.50 -13.72
N LYS A 222 -1.84 0.92 -14.88
CA LYS A 222 -0.38 0.99 -15.10
C LYS A 222 0.29 1.88 -14.05
N SER A 223 1.37 1.41 -13.44
CA SER A 223 2.17 2.17 -12.49
C SER A 223 3.33 2.91 -13.15
N VAL A 224 3.77 2.48 -14.34
CA VAL A 224 4.90 3.07 -15.07
C VAL A 224 4.47 3.70 -16.39
N GLU A 225 4.90 4.95 -16.61
CA GLU A 225 4.82 5.65 -17.90
C GLU A 225 6.21 5.92 -18.48
N TYR A 226 6.35 5.83 -19.80
CA TYR A 226 7.58 6.19 -20.53
C TYR A 226 7.34 7.34 -21.52
N LYS A 227 8.19 8.38 -21.46
CA LYS A 227 8.16 9.55 -22.35
C LYS A 227 9.59 9.93 -22.78
N LYS A 228 9.84 9.96 -24.09
CA LYS A 228 11.11 10.43 -24.67
C LYS A 228 11.17 11.96 -24.69
N LYS A 229 12.15 12.54 -23.99
CA LYS A 229 12.44 13.98 -23.93
C LYS A 229 13.81 14.25 -24.58
N GLY A 230 13.82 14.38 -25.91
CA GLY A 230 15.06 14.54 -26.68
C GLY A 230 15.97 13.30 -26.59
N LYS A 231 17.14 13.45 -25.96
CA LYS A 231 18.11 12.36 -25.71
C LYS A 231 17.92 11.66 -24.34
N VAL A 232 16.94 12.09 -23.53
CA VAL A 232 16.65 11.52 -22.20
C VAL A 232 15.35 10.71 -22.24
N GLY A 233 15.36 9.52 -21.65
CA GLY A 233 14.15 8.71 -21.44
C GLY A 233 13.59 8.97 -20.05
N VAL A 234 12.44 9.61 -19.94
CA VAL A 234 11.76 9.80 -18.65
C VAL A 234 10.85 8.59 -18.41
N ILE A 235 11.04 7.92 -17.28
CA ILE A 235 10.24 6.80 -16.81
C ILE A 235 9.63 7.22 -15.48
N THR A 236 8.36 7.62 -15.49
CA THR A 236 7.62 8.02 -14.29
C THR A 236 7.01 6.78 -13.65
N ILE A 237 7.30 6.55 -12.37
CA ILE A 237 6.84 5.38 -11.62
C ILE A 237 5.95 5.92 -10.49
N ASN A 238 4.64 5.78 -10.62
CA ASN A 238 3.65 6.37 -9.72
C ASN A 238 3.46 5.56 -8.42
N LYS A 239 3.74 4.24 -8.46
CA LYS A 239 3.50 3.31 -7.34
C LYS A 239 4.33 2.04 -7.45
N PHE A 240 4.56 1.35 -6.33
CA PHE A 240 5.10 -0.01 -6.30
C PHE A 240 3.95 -1.00 -6.04
N GLN A 241 3.46 -1.60 -7.10
CA GLN A 241 2.33 -2.54 -7.13
C GLN A 241 2.66 -3.76 -8.01
N ASN A 242 1.79 -4.76 -8.06
CA ASN A 242 1.97 -5.93 -8.93
C ASN A 242 2.43 -5.53 -10.34
N ASP A 243 3.38 -6.28 -10.90
CA ASP A 243 3.96 -6.12 -12.24
C ASP A 243 4.71 -4.80 -12.52
N THR A 244 4.88 -3.89 -11.54
CA THR A 244 5.64 -2.62 -11.71
C THR A 244 7.07 -2.87 -12.21
N SER A 245 7.73 -3.91 -11.71
CA SER A 245 9.05 -4.34 -12.17
C SER A 245 9.06 -4.83 -13.62
N GLY A 246 7.97 -5.44 -14.09
CA GLY A 246 7.74 -5.78 -15.50
C GLY A 246 7.56 -4.52 -16.36
N GLU A 247 6.69 -3.60 -15.93
CA GLU A 247 6.45 -2.35 -16.67
C GLU A 247 7.72 -1.48 -16.75
N LEU A 248 8.52 -1.41 -15.67
CA LEU A 248 9.81 -0.73 -15.67
C LEU A 248 10.82 -1.40 -16.61
N LYS A 249 10.89 -2.73 -16.63
CA LYS A 249 11.74 -3.48 -17.56
C LYS A 249 11.37 -3.16 -19.01
N ASP A 250 10.08 -3.14 -19.35
CA ASP A 250 9.61 -2.79 -20.68
C ASP A 250 9.89 -1.32 -21.05
N ALA A 251 9.74 -0.40 -20.09
CA ALA A 251 10.10 1.01 -20.26
C ALA A 251 11.60 1.22 -20.53
N VAL A 252 12.48 0.50 -19.82
CA VAL A 252 13.94 0.52 -20.05
C VAL A 252 14.31 -0.12 -21.39
N LEU A 253 13.73 -1.29 -21.72
CA LEU A 253 13.91 -1.92 -23.03
C LEU A 253 13.44 -1.03 -24.18
N LYS A 254 12.36 -0.26 -23.98
CA LYS A 254 11.90 0.75 -24.93
C LYS A 254 12.88 1.93 -25.03
N ALA A 255 13.38 2.46 -23.91
CA ALA A 255 14.38 3.53 -23.92
C ALA A 255 15.65 3.10 -24.67
N HIS A 256 16.10 1.85 -24.50
CA HIS A 256 17.22 1.28 -25.23
C HIS A 256 16.95 1.20 -26.74
N LYS A 257 15.79 0.68 -27.15
CA LYS A 257 15.35 0.61 -28.57
C LYS A 257 15.20 2.00 -29.20
N ASP A 258 14.75 3.00 -28.42
CA ASP A 258 14.64 4.40 -28.85
C ASP A 258 16.03 5.12 -28.88
N GLY A 259 17.13 4.39 -28.68
CA GLY A 259 18.52 4.86 -28.82
C GLY A 259 19.05 5.67 -27.65
N LEU A 260 18.42 5.59 -26.48
CA LEU A 260 18.71 6.48 -25.34
C LEU A 260 19.77 5.91 -24.42
N LYS A 261 20.75 6.75 -24.07
CA LYS A 261 21.84 6.43 -23.12
C LYS A 261 21.67 7.10 -21.74
N LYS A 262 20.69 7.99 -21.59
CA LYS A 262 20.39 8.67 -20.32
C LYS A 262 18.92 8.44 -19.96
N ILE A 263 18.63 7.97 -18.74
CA ILE A 263 17.26 7.79 -18.24
C ILE A 263 17.04 8.50 -16.91
N VAL A 264 15.82 9.02 -16.72
CA VAL A 264 15.32 9.58 -15.47
C VAL A 264 14.23 8.66 -14.94
N LEU A 265 14.46 8.06 -13.77
CA LEU A 265 13.45 7.35 -12.99
C LEU A 265 12.79 8.36 -12.06
N ASP A 266 11.58 8.81 -12.41
CA ASP A 266 10.85 9.82 -11.65
C ASP A 266 9.93 9.15 -10.62
N LEU A 267 10.26 9.36 -9.35
CA LEU A 267 9.62 8.81 -8.16
C LEU A 267 8.99 9.90 -7.29
N ARG A 268 8.89 11.14 -7.79
CA ARG A 268 8.18 12.22 -7.07
C ARG A 268 6.74 11.81 -6.80
N ASN A 269 6.26 12.12 -5.59
CA ASN A 269 4.92 11.81 -5.10
C ASN A 269 4.56 10.32 -5.07
N ASN A 270 5.51 9.39 -5.28
CA ASN A 270 5.28 7.95 -5.17
C ASN A 270 5.43 7.50 -3.70
N PRO A 271 4.32 7.13 -3.01
CA PRO A 271 4.33 6.75 -1.59
C PRO A 271 4.91 5.34 -1.34
N GLY A 272 5.44 4.69 -2.36
CA GLY A 272 5.95 3.33 -2.33
C GLY A 272 4.86 2.30 -2.61
N GLY A 273 4.83 1.25 -1.79
CA GLY A 273 3.95 0.11 -1.93
C GLY A 273 4.67 -1.19 -1.59
N LEU A 274 4.59 -2.19 -2.48
CA LEU A 274 5.19 -3.51 -2.31
C LEU A 274 6.73 -3.46 -2.25
N LEU A 275 7.29 -4.16 -1.25
CA LEU A 275 8.74 -4.24 -1.03
C LEU A 275 9.42 -5.16 -2.04
N ASP A 276 8.79 -6.28 -2.40
CA ASP A 276 9.34 -7.22 -3.36
C ASP A 276 9.43 -6.61 -4.77
N GLU A 277 8.49 -5.76 -5.16
CA GLU A 277 8.56 -4.99 -6.41
C GLU A 277 9.74 -4.01 -6.41
N ALA A 278 10.04 -3.33 -5.29
CA ALA A 278 11.26 -2.53 -5.19
C ALA A 278 12.53 -3.37 -5.33
N VAL A 279 12.54 -4.60 -4.81
CA VAL A 279 13.66 -5.54 -4.96
C VAL A 279 13.79 -6.06 -6.40
N LYS A 280 12.69 -6.44 -7.05
CA LYS A 280 12.63 -6.84 -8.46
C LYS A 280 13.09 -5.70 -9.39
N MET A 281 12.61 -4.47 -9.14
CA MET A 281 13.03 -3.27 -9.87
C MET A 281 14.52 -2.97 -9.65
N ALA A 282 15.03 -3.07 -8.43
CA ALA A 282 16.45 -2.89 -8.13
C ALA A 282 17.33 -3.90 -8.88
N ASN A 283 16.87 -5.15 -9.01
CA ASN A 283 17.54 -6.20 -9.78
C ASN A 283 17.69 -5.87 -11.29
N ILE A 284 16.91 -4.95 -11.86
CA ILE A 284 17.09 -4.52 -13.26
C ILE A 284 18.47 -3.87 -13.45
N PHE A 285 19.00 -3.19 -12.42
CA PHE A 285 20.22 -2.36 -12.50
C PHE A 285 21.39 -2.88 -11.66
N ILE A 286 21.08 -3.65 -10.60
CA ILE A 286 22.02 -4.22 -9.63
C ILE A 286 22.27 -5.70 -9.93
N TYR A 287 23.54 -6.10 -9.91
CA TYR A 287 23.97 -7.48 -10.20
C TYR A 287 23.55 -8.48 -9.12
N LYS A 288 23.35 -9.74 -9.52
CA LYS A 288 23.01 -10.90 -8.69
C LYS A 288 23.83 -10.99 -7.39
N GLY A 289 23.19 -11.46 -6.32
CA GLY A 289 23.81 -11.65 -5.00
C GLY A 289 24.14 -10.36 -4.24
N LYS A 290 23.61 -9.20 -4.65
CA LYS A 290 23.75 -7.93 -3.92
C LYS A 290 22.51 -7.65 -3.08
N THR A 291 22.73 -7.18 -1.85
CA THR A 291 21.67 -6.81 -0.91
C THR A 291 20.96 -5.54 -1.38
N VAL A 292 19.66 -5.59 -1.59
CA VAL A 292 18.84 -4.40 -1.89
C VAL A 292 18.41 -3.70 -0.61
N VAL A 293 18.08 -4.48 0.42
CA VAL A 293 17.55 -3.98 1.69
C VAL A 293 17.91 -4.93 2.83
N LYS A 294 18.17 -4.38 4.02
CA LYS A 294 18.28 -5.15 5.27
C LYS A 294 17.02 -4.92 6.09
N LEU A 295 16.42 -5.97 6.63
CA LEU A 295 15.27 -5.92 7.54
C LEU A 295 15.73 -6.31 8.94
N GLU A 296 15.37 -5.53 9.96
CA GLU A 296 15.75 -5.81 11.35
C GLU A 296 14.51 -5.96 12.25
N LYS A 297 14.48 -7.06 13.01
CA LYS A 297 13.43 -7.42 13.96
C LYS A 297 14.05 -7.72 15.32
N GLY A 298 14.01 -6.75 16.24
CA GLY A 298 14.67 -6.87 17.54
C GLY A 298 16.19 -6.90 17.40
N LYS A 299 16.81 -8.09 17.51
CA LYS A 299 18.24 -8.33 17.26
C LYS A 299 18.52 -9.02 15.92
N ASP A 300 17.49 -9.61 15.30
CA ASP A 300 17.66 -10.42 14.10
C ASP A 300 17.71 -9.51 12.86
N THR A 301 18.60 -9.82 11.92
CA THR A 301 18.80 -9.04 10.69
C THR A 301 18.80 -9.96 9.47
N GLU A 302 17.89 -9.71 8.53
CA GLU A 302 17.78 -10.41 7.25
C GLU A 302 18.21 -9.48 6.10
N ALA A 303 18.91 -10.00 5.09
CA ALA A 303 19.34 -9.24 3.93
C ALA A 303 18.68 -9.78 2.65
N ILE A 304 17.73 -9.04 2.08
CA ILE A 304 17.08 -9.43 0.82
C ILE A 304 17.99 -9.06 -0.34
N GLN A 305 18.30 -10.04 -1.20
CA GLN A 305 19.24 -9.91 -2.30
C GLN A 305 18.58 -10.06 -3.68
N THR A 306 19.20 -9.44 -4.69
CA THR A 306 18.91 -9.65 -6.12
C THR A 306 19.16 -11.11 -6.53
N SER A 307 18.14 -11.81 -7.02
CA SER A 307 18.21 -13.24 -7.40
C SER A 307 18.68 -13.48 -8.84
N ASN A 308 18.47 -12.50 -9.73
CA ASN A 308 18.75 -12.61 -11.17
C ASN A 308 19.96 -11.77 -11.58
N ASP A 309 20.44 -11.96 -12.81
CA ASP A 309 21.42 -11.05 -13.41
C ASP A 309 20.75 -9.73 -13.82
N ALA A 310 21.55 -8.65 -13.84
CA ALA A 310 21.07 -7.31 -14.22
C ALA A 310 20.73 -7.23 -15.72
N LEU A 311 19.79 -6.35 -16.07
CA LEU A 311 19.34 -6.19 -17.46
C LEU A 311 20.48 -5.66 -18.34
N LYS A 312 20.86 -6.42 -19.37
CA LYS A 312 21.99 -6.11 -20.26
C LYS A 312 21.84 -4.73 -20.91
N GLU A 313 20.63 -4.40 -21.35
CA GLU A 313 20.26 -3.14 -22.00
C GLU A 313 20.37 -1.93 -21.05
N ALA A 314 20.28 -2.14 -19.74
CA ALA A 314 20.43 -1.10 -18.72
C ALA A 314 21.89 -0.88 -18.29
N LYS A 315 22.81 -1.79 -18.64
CA LYS A 315 24.23 -1.74 -18.20
C LYS A 315 24.95 -0.47 -18.64
N ASP A 316 24.64 -0.01 -19.85
CA ASP A 316 25.31 1.11 -20.51
C ASP A 316 24.42 2.38 -20.53
N MET A 317 23.61 2.59 -19.48
CA MET A 317 22.75 3.77 -19.31
C MET A 317 23.18 4.61 -18.10
N ASP A 318 23.26 5.93 -18.28
CA ASP A 318 23.33 6.89 -17.18
C ASP A 318 21.95 6.95 -16.50
N ILE A 319 21.86 6.47 -15.25
CA ILE A 319 20.61 6.47 -14.48
C ILE A 319 20.59 7.67 -13.54
N SER A 320 19.54 8.47 -13.65
CA SER A 320 19.21 9.52 -12.69
C SER A 320 17.89 9.18 -12.00
N ILE A 321 17.80 9.38 -10.70
CA ILE A 321 16.56 9.23 -9.93
C ILE A 321 16.08 10.62 -9.51
N LEU A 322 14.82 10.94 -9.76
CA LEU A 322 14.19 12.20 -9.35
C LEU A 322 13.17 11.93 -8.24
N VAL A 323 13.32 12.61 -7.09
CA VAL A 323 12.51 12.40 -5.88
C VAL A 323 12.07 13.71 -5.24
N ASN A 324 11.07 13.65 -4.38
CA ASN A 324 10.68 14.73 -3.49
C ASN A 324 10.22 14.21 -2.12
N GLU A 325 9.72 15.11 -1.27
CA GLU A 325 9.09 14.82 0.02
C GLU A 325 7.91 13.82 -0.03
N GLY A 326 7.28 13.65 -1.20
CA GLY A 326 6.24 12.63 -1.43
C GLY A 326 6.78 11.25 -1.80
N SER A 327 8.07 11.11 -2.11
CA SER A 327 8.73 9.83 -2.34
C SER A 327 8.92 9.09 -1.00
N ALA A 328 8.30 7.92 -0.82
CA ALA A 328 8.31 7.20 0.46
C ALA A 328 8.46 5.67 0.34
N SER A 329 8.89 5.03 1.44
CA SER A 329 8.80 3.58 1.65
C SER A 329 9.53 2.77 0.56
N ALA A 330 8.81 2.06 -0.33
CA ALA A 330 9.42 1.27 -1.41
C ALA A 330 10.22 2.15 -2.41
N SER A 331 9.78 3.39 -2.63
CA SER A 331 10.52 4.40 -3.41
C SER A 331 11.88 4.70 -2.78
N GLU A 332 11.95 4.73 -1.46
CA GLU A 332 13.18 4.99 -0.70
C GLU A 332 14.08 3.76 -0.65
N VAL A 333 13.52 2.55 -0.54
CA VAL A 333 14.28 1.28 -0.66
C VAL A 333 14.98 1.21 -2.02
N PHE A 334 14.24 1.41 -3.10
CA PHE A 334 14.78 1.38 -4.46
C PHE A 334 15.82 2.49 -4.68
N THR A 335 15.53 3.73 -4.25
CA THR A 335 16.47 4.87 -4.37
C THR A 335 17.75 4.64 -3.57
N GLY A 336 17.64 4.15 -2.33
CA GLY A 336 18.78 3.83 -1.47
C GLY A 336 19.64 2.71 -2.04
N ALA A 337 19.04 1.65 -2.55
CA ALA A 337 19.77 0.54 -3.16
C ALA A 337 20.58 0.96 -4.40
N LEU A 338 19.99 1.78 -5.29
CA LEU A 338 20.71 2.27 -6.47
C LEU A 338 21.75 3.35 -6.10
N LYS A 339 21.54 4.11 -5.02
CA LYS A 339 22.48 5.12 -4.53
C LYS A 339 23.72 4.49 -3.86
N ASP A 340 23.53 3.60 -2.88
CA ASP A 340 24.63 2.94 -2.15
C ASP A 340 25.56 2.17 -3.11
N TYR A 341 25.00 1.52 -4.15
CA TYR A 341 25.80 0.87 -5.21
C TYR A 341 26.31 1.79 -6.32
N ASN A 342 26.17 3.12 -6.19
CA ASN A 342 26.58 4.11 -7.20
C ASN A 342 26.01 3.81 -8.61
N LYS A 343 24.81 3.22 -8.67
CA LYS A 343 24.10 2.86 -9.91
C LYS A 343 23.25 3.99 -10.47
N ALA A 344 22.79 4.91 -9.61
CA ALA A 344 22.10 6.11 -10.03
C ALA A 344 22.45 7.31 -9.16
N LYS A 345 22.42 8.50 -9.75
CA LYS A 345 22.56 9.78 -9.04
C LYS A 345 21.17 10.34 -8.72
N VAL A 346 20.98 10.82 -7.49
CA VAL A 346 19.68 11.24 -6.96
C VAL A 346 19.53 12.77 -7.03
N TYR A 347 18.40 13.23 -7.54
CA TYR A 347 18.07 14.64 -7.77
C TYR A 347 16.72 15.01 -7.15
N GLY A 348 16.47 16.30 -6.93
CA GLY A 348 15.18 16.82 -6.45
C GLY A 348 15.24 17.33 -5.00
N SER A 349 14.24 16.96 -4.19
CA SER A 349 14.20 17.30 -2.75
C SER A 349 14.45 16.05 -1.88
N LYS A 350 14.40 16.22 -0.55
CA LYS A 350 14.65 15.14 0.43
C LYS A 350 13.40 14.26 0.58
N THR A 351 13.57 12.93 0.57
CA THR A 351 12.44 11.98 0.67
C THR A 351 11.77 11.97 2.04
N PHE A 352 10.61 11.30 2.14
CA PHE A 352 9.72 11.30 3.30
C PHE A 352 10.37 10.77 4.60
N GLY A 353 11.15 9.70 4.53
CA GLY A 353 11.78 9.05 5.69
C GLY A 353 10.97 7.91 6.31
N LYS A 354 10.37 7.01 5.52
CA LYS A 354 9.60 5.86 6.04
C LYS A 354 10.45 4.58 6.13
N GLY A 355 11.36 4.55 7.10
CA GLY A 355 12.26 3.41 7.39
C GLY A 355 11.61 2.17 8.04
N VAL A 356 10.29 1.97 7.91
CA VAL A 356 9.54 0.89 8.61
C VAL A 356 8.64 0.09 7.67
N VAL A 357 8.68 -1.23 7.83
CA VAL A 357 7.91 -2.22 7.06
C VAL A 357 6.68 -2.64 7.85
N GLN A 358 5.54 -2.66 7.16
CA GLN A 358 4.29 -3.18 7.72
C GLN A 358 3.98 -4.56 7.15
N THR A 359 3.71 -5.50 8.04
CA THR A 359 3.22 -6.85 7.71
C THR A 359 1.69 -6.85 7.78
N THR A 360 1.07 -7.72 6.99
CA THR A 360 -0.38 -7.93 6.96
C THR A 360 -0.74 -9.35 7.40
N ARG A 361 -1.78 -9.49 8.21
CA ARG A 361 -2.40 -10.77 8.56
C ARG A 361 -3.89 -10.67 8.26
N GLU A 362 -4.35 -11.43 7.27
CA GLU A 362 -5.77 -11.55 6.93
C GLU A 362 -6.41 -12.66 7.79
N PHE A 363 -7.61 -12.41 8.31
CA PHE A 363 -8.37 -13.33 9.14
C PHE A 363 -9.45 -14.06 8.33
N LYS A 364 -10.04 -15.12 8.89
CA LYS A 364 -10.99 -16.02 8.18
C LYS A 364 -12.29 -15.34 7.72
N ASP A 365 -12.64 -14.18 8.28
CA ASP A 365 -13.79 -13.36 7.87
C ASP A 365 -13.45 -12.44 6.68
N GLY A 366 -12.17 -12.26 6.34
CA GLY A 366 -11.64 -11.32 5.36
C GLY A 366 -11.22 -9.96 5.96
N SER A 367 -11.29 -9.77 7.28
CA SER A 367 -10.68 -8.62 7.95
C SER A 367 -9.15 -8.74 7.92
N LEU A 368 -8.43 -7.63 8.10
CA LEU A 368 -6.98 -7.60 8.01
C LEU A 368 -6.35 -6.72 9.09
N LEU A 369 -5.39 -7.28 9.84
CA LEU A 369 -4.49 -6.51 10.68
C LEU A 369 -3.23 -6.14 9.88
N LYS A 370 -3.01 -4.85 9.69
CA LYS A 370 -1.74 -4.29 9.21
C LYS A 370 -0.99 -3.72 10.41
N TYR A 371 0.27 -4.11 10.60
CA TYR A 371 1.08 -3.63 11.73
C TYR A 371 2.53 -3.43 11.31
N THR A 372 3.23 -2.46 11.91
CA THR A 372 4.69 -2.34 11.76
C THR A 372 5.37 -3.50 12.49
N GLU A 373 6.14 -4.31 11.76
CA GLU A 373 6.82 -5.49 12.32
C GLU A 373 8.34 -5.32 12.36
N MET A 374 8.91 -4.54 11.44
CA MET A 374 10.35 -4.42 11.22
C MET A 374 10.73 -2.99 10.82
N LYS A 375 11.96 -2.59 11.16
CA LYS A 375 12.63 -1.45 10.50
C LYS A 375 13.45 -1.98 9.31
N TRP A 376 13.78 -1.10 8.38
CA TRP A 376 14.66 -1.43 7.25
C TRP A 376 15.84 -0.45 7.12
N LEU A 377 16.95 -0.96 6.59
CA LEU A 377 18.17 -0.21 6.29
C LEU A 377 18.53 -0.33 4.80
N THR A 378 19.23 0.67 4.27
CA THR A 378 19.86 0.61 2.94
C THR A 378 20.97 -0.47 2.90
N PRO A 379 21.52 -0.83 1.72
CA PRO A 379 22.63 -1.78 1.63
C PRO A 379 23.82 -1.47 2.55
N ASP A 380 24.20 -0.20 2.70
CA ASP A 380 25.30 0.24 3.58
C ASP A 380 24.89 0.27 5.07
N GLY A 381 23.60 0.08 5.39
CA GLY A 381 23.09 0.03 6.76
C GLY A 381 22.47 1.34 7.26
N HIS A 382 22.17 2.31 6.37
CA HIS A 382 21.59 3.58 6.80
C HIS A 382 20.13 3.44 7.25
N TYR A 383 19.83 3.76 8.52
CA TYR A 383 18.47 3.87 9.02
C TYR A 383 17.87 5.25 8.71
N ILE A 384 16.97 5.31 7.71
CA ILE A 384 16.42 6.55 7.14
C ILE A 384 15.13 7.05 7.83
N HIS A 385 14.60 6.34 8.83
CA HIS A 385 13.32 6.69 9.45
C HIS A 385 13.33 8.11 10.08
N GLY A 386 12.35 8.94 9.76
CA GLY A 386 12.27 10.35 10.16
C GLY A 386 13.31 11.28 9.51
N LYS A 387 14.27 10.72 8.76
CA LYS A 387 15.37 11.46 8.11
C LYS A 387 15.10 11.66 6.63
N GLY A 388 14.73 10.60 5.92
CA GLY A 388 14.70 10.56 4.45
C GLY A 388 16.09 10.38 3.84
N ILE A 389 16.10 10.10 2.54
CA ILE A 389 17.28 10.11 1.68
C ILE A 389 17.49 11.53 1.18
N LYS A 390 18.72 12.02 1.32
CA LYS A 390 19.15 13.30 0.75
C LYS A 390 19.54 13.10 -0.73
N PRO A 391 19.07 13.94 -1.66
CA PRO A 391 19.55 13.93 -3.04
C PRO A 391 21.03 14.32 -3.11
N ASP A 392 21.71 13.89 -4.16
CA ASP A 392 23.11 14.26 -4.46
C ASP A 392 23.20 15.65 -5.09
N VAL A 393 22.15 16.07 -5.79
CA VAL A 393 21.97 17.43 -6.33
C VAL A 393 20.56 17.91 -6.03
N THR A 394 20.44 18.91 -5.17
CA THR A 394 19.15 19.55 -4.88
C THR A 394 18.60 20.25 -6.13
N ILE A 395 17.33 20.00 -6.43
CA ILE A 395 16.55 20.77 -7.41
C ILE A 395 15.29 21.23 -6.69
N ASP A 396 15.28 22.49 -6.26
CA ASP A 396 14.16 23.05 -5.50
C ASP A 396 12.89 23.14 -6.36
N THR A 397 11.79 22.67 -5.78
CA THR A 397 10.44 22.88 -6.33
C THR A 397 10.11 24.38 -6.34
N PRO A 398 9.60 24.95 -7.44
CA PRO A 398 9.21 26.36 -7.48
C PRO A 398 8.18 26.69 -6.39
N LYS A 399 8.41 27.78 -5.64
CA LYS A 399 7.53 28.20 -4.52
C LYS A 399 6.04 28.30 -4.88
N TYR A 400 5.72 28.55 -6.15
CA TYR A 400 4.34 28.66 -6.61
C TYR A 400 3.57 27.33 -6.61
N GLN A 401 4.27 26.19 -6.63
CA GLN A 401 3.67 24.84 -6.64
C GLN A 401 3.30 24.36 -5.22
N SER A 402 3.82 24.98 -4.17
CA SER A 402 3.56 24.67 -2.76
C SER A 402 2.74 25.77 -2.05
N LEU A 403 1.93 26.52 -2.81
CA LEU A 403 1.11 27.62 -2.28
C LEU A 403 -0.14 27.11 -1.56
N ASN A 404 -0.50 27.80 -0.47
CA ASN A 404 -1.76 27.57 0.22
C ASN A 404 -2.93 28.08 -0.63
N VAL A 405 -4.07 27.37 -0.60
CA VAL A 405 -5.30 27.83 -1.25
C VAL A 405 -5.79 29.12 -0.58
N ILE A 406 -5.85 30.21 -1.34
CA ILE A 406 -6.40 31.49 -0.87
C ILE A 406 -7.93 31.35 -0.74
N PRO A 407 -8.55 31.66 0.40
CA PRO A 407 -9.99 31.52 0.57
C PRO A 407 -10.81 32.45 -0.32
N ASN A 408 -11.69 31.88 -1.15
CA ASN A 408 -12.62 32.60 -2.03
C ASN A 408 -13.72 33.43 -1.30
N THR A 409 -13.63 33.52 0.03
CA THR A 409 -14.46 34.39 0.90
C THR A 409 -13.71 35.64 1.37
N LYS A 410 -12.40 35.78 1.06
CA LYS A 410 -11.62 36.99 1.33
C LYS A 410 -11.41 37.82 0.08
N THR A 411 -11.33 39.13 0.29
CA THR A 411 -10.77 40.12 -0.65
C THR A 411 -9.60 40.80 0.07
N PHE A 412 -8.53 41.13 -0.65
CA PHE A 412 -7.35 41.84 -0.10
C PHE A 412 -7.08 43.13 -0.85
N LYS A 413 -6.66 44.19 -0.14
CA LYS A 413 -6.43 45.53 -0.67
C LYS A 413 -5.39 46.30 0.15
N VAL A 414 -5.00 47.49 -0.33
CA VAL A 414 -3.93 48.28 0.29
C VAL A 414 -4.20 48.55 1.78
N GLY A 415 -3.21 48.19 2.61
CA GLY A 415 -3.25 48.30 4.07
C GLY A 415 -3.51 46.98 4.79
N ASP A 416 -3.95 45.93 4.10
CA ASP A 416 -4.14 44.60 4.70
C ASP A 416 -2.79 43.91 5.03
N ASP A 417 -2.75 43.15 6.12
CA ASP A 417 -1.64 42.26 6.49
C ASP A 417 -2.16 40.84 6.77
N ASP A 418 -1.81 39.88 5.91
CA ASP A 418 -2.27 38.49 5.95
C ASP A 418 -1.25 37.56 5.24
N LYS A 419 -1.02 36.37 5.80
CA LYS A 419 -0.19 35.31 5.19
C LYS A 419 -0.56 34.95 3.74
N ASN A 420 -1.83 35.15 3.34
CA ASN A 420 -2.30 34.94 1.98
C ASN A 420 -1.76 35.99 0.99
N ILE A 421 -1.37 37.18 1.45
CA ILE A 421 -0.80 38.20 0.58
C ILE A 421 0.60 37.79 0.09
N LYS A 422 1.39 37.13 0.95
CA LYS A 422 2.64 36.46 0.52
C LYS A 422 2.37 35.41 -0.57
N THR A 423 1.26 34.67 -0.48
CA THR A 423 0.82 33.73 -1.52
C THR A 423 0.50 34.44 -2.83
N ILE A 424 -0.23 35.56 -2.79
CA ILE A 424 -0.51 36.40 -3.97
C ILE A 424 0.81 36.89 -4.60
N LYS A 425 1.71 37.44 -3.78
CA LYS A 425 3.02 37.96 -4.21
C LYS A 425 3.86 36.90 -4.94
N ILE A 426 3.99 35.69 -4.37
CA ILE A 426 4.74 34.58 -4.99
C ILE A 426 4.07 34.10 -6.29
N GLY A 427 2.74 33.95 -6.30
CA GLY A 427 2.01 33.49 -7.47
C GLY A 427 2.05 34.48 -8.64
N LEU A 428 1.88 35.78 -8.36
CA LEU A 428 1.99 36.83 -9.38
C LEU A 428 3.39 36.89 -9.98
N SER A 429 4.44 36.75 -9.15
CA SER A 429 5.83 36.62 -9.62
C SER A 429 6.02 35.41 -10.55
N ALA A 430 5.45 34.25 -10.20
CA ALA A 430 5.51 33.06 -11.06
C ALA A 430 4.70 33.18 -12.37
N LEU A 431 3.68 34.05 -12.40
CA LEU A 431 2.94 34.43 -13.61
C LEU A 431 3.59 35.59 -14.40
N GLY A 432 4.77 36.08 -13.98
CA GLY A 432 5.57 37.08 -14.70
C GLY A 432 5.35 38.54 -14.27
N TYR A 433 4.56 38.80 -13.23
CA TYR A 433 4.32 40.15 -12.72
C TYR A 433 5.44 40.58 -11.77
N LYS A 434 5.80 41.87 -11.80
CA LYS A 434 6.95 42.40 -11.05
C LYS A 434 6.54 42.72 -9.61
N VAL A 435 6.69 41.73 -8.74
CA VAL A 435 6.49 41.88 -7.29
C VAL A 435 7.83 42.16 -6.61
N ASP A 436 7.80 43.05 -5.62
CA ASP A 436 8.95 43.71 -5.00
C ASP A 436 9.57 42.90 -3.85
N ASN A 437 8.77 42.17 -3.09
CA ASN A 437 9.16 41.43 -1.90
C ASN A 437 8.24 40.20 -1.66
N GLU A 438 8.47 39.44 -0.58
CA GLU A 438 7.56 38.37 -0.13
C GLU A 438 7.00 38.64 1.29
N SER A 439 6.61 39.89 1.57
CA SER A 439 5.92 40.28 2.80
C SER A 439 4.47 39.77 2.83
N THR A 440 3.83 39.93 3.99
CA THR A 440 2.40 39.68 4.20
C THR A 440 1.54 40.94 4.02
N GLN A 441 2.14 42.08 3.66
CA GLN A 441 1.46 43.36 3.52
C GLN A 441 1.04 43.62 2.07
N PHE A 442 -0.19 44.11 1.90
CA PHE A 442 -0.69 44.57 0.62
C PHE A 442 -0.35 46.06 0.48
N ASP A 443 0.74 46.32 -0.23
CA ASP A 443 1.22 47.68 -0.53
C ASP A 443 0.72 48.18 -1.90
N LYS A 444 1.07 49.43 -2.22
CA LYS A 444 0.70 50.08 -3.48
C LYS A 444 1.39 49.47 -4.72
N ALA A 445 2.54 48.83 -4.55
CA ALA A 445 3.19 48.13 -5.67
C ALA A 445 2.44 46.84 -6.02
N LEU A 446 1.94 46.11 -5.02
CA LEU A 446 1.06 44.96 -5.21
C LEU A 446 -0.28 45.36 -5.84
N GLU A 447 -0.93 46.45 -5.40
CA GLU A 447 -2.15 46.96 -6.03
C GLU A 447 -1.96 47.19 -7.54
N ASN A 448 -0.82 47.78 -7.92
CA ASN A 448 -0.49 48.02 -9.33
C ASN A 448 -0.29 46.71 -10.11
N GLN A 449 0.32 45.67 -9.51
CA GLN A 449 0.41 44.35 -10.15
C GLN A 449 -0.95 43.65 -10.23
N VAL A 450 -1.83 43.80 -9.24
CA VAL A 450 -3.20 43.27 -9.27
C VAL A 450 -4.03 43.95 -10.35
N LYS A 451 -3.92 45.28 -10.52
CA LYS A 451 -4.55 46.02 -11.63
C LYS A 451 -4.05 45.56 -12.98
N ALA A 452 -2.72 45.41 -13.15
CA ALA A 452 -2.14 44.88 -14.39
C ALA A 452 -2.63 43.45 -14.68
N PHE A 453 -2.72 42.59 -13.66
CA PHE A 453 -3.26 41.23 -13.77
C PHE A 453 -4.74 41.21 -14.18
N GLN A 454 -5.57 42.04 -13.54
CA GLN A 454 -6.99 42.18 -13.87
C GLN A 454 -7.19 42.65 -15.32
N GLN A 455 -6.47 43.70 -15.71
CA GLN A 455 -6.52 44.26 -17.07
C GLN A 455 -6.08 43.22 -18.13
N ALA A 456 -4.97 42.52 -17.91
CA ALA A 456 -4.49 41.47 -18.82
C ALA A 456 -5.46 40.29 -18.95
N ASN A 457 -6.26 40.01 -17.92
CA ASN A 457 -7.23 38.92 -17.88
C ASN A 457 -8.68 39.33 -18.21
N LYS A 458 -8.92 40.60 -18.56
CA LYS A 458 -10.26 41.16 -18.82
C LYS A 458 -11.23 41.07 -17.63
N LEU A 459 -10.70 41.21 -16.42
CA LEU A 459 -11.47 41.35 -15.18
C LEU A 459 -11.73 42.83 -14.88
N GLU A 460 -12.63 43.11 -13.93
CA GLU A 460 -12.80 44.46 -13.39
C GLU A 460 -11.51 44.95 -12.70
N VAL A 461 -11.03 46.15 -13.05
CA VAL A 461 -9.71 46.67 -12.64
C VAL A 461 -9.81 47.44 -11.32
N THR A 462 -10.23 46.76 -10.26
CA THR A 462 -10.39 47.34 -8.91
C THR A 462 -9.05 47.60 -8.23
N GLY A 463 -8.06 46.73 -8.45
CA GLY A 463 -6.83 46.61 -7.65
C GLY A 463 -6.98 45.86 -6.33
N GLU A 464 -8.21 45.49 -5.95
CA GLU A 464 -8.46 44.57 -4.85
C GLU A 464 -8.35 43.12 -5.37
N PHE A 465 -7.59 42.28 -4.68
CA PHE A 465 -7.53 40.84 -4.98
C PHE A 465 -8.79 40.17 -4.44
N ASN A 466 -9.86 40.28 -5.22
CA ASN A 466 -11.19 39.75 -4.94
C ASN A 466 -11.35 38.28 -5.41
N LYS A 467 -12.52 37.69 -5.14
CA LYS A 467 -12.87 36.31 -5.51
C LYS A 467 -12.65 35.98 -7.00
N GLU A 468 -12.96 36.90 -7.92
CA GLU A 468 -12.80 36.67 -9.36
C GLU A 468 -11.33 36.70 -9.78
N THR A 469 -10.58 37.67 -9.23
CA THR A 469 -9.13 37.76 -9.36
C THR A 469 -8.46 36.47 -8.84
N ASN A 470 -8.88 35.98 -7.66
CA ASN A 470 -8.36 34.74 -7.08
C ASN A 470 -8.66 33.49 -7.91
N ASN A 471 -9.88 33.38 -8.44
CA ASN A 471 -10.26 32.28 -9.34
C ASN A 471 -9.34 32.24 -10.57
N LYS A 472 -9.16 33.38 -11.26
CA LYS A 472 -8.34 33.44 -12.48
C LYS A 472 -6.84 33.29 -12.20
N PHE A 473 -6.37 33.81 -11.06
CA PHE A 473 -5.01 33.61 -10.56
C PHE A 473 -4.72 32.12 -10.31
N THR A 474 -5.64 31.43 -9.64
CA THR A 474 -5.54 29.99 -9.37
C THR A 474 -5.58 29.17 -10.67
N GLU A 475 -6.48 29.50 -11.58
CA GLU A 475 -6.59 28.90 -12.92
C GLU A 475 -5.26 28.99 -13.69
N LEU A 476 -4.66 30.18 -13.75
CA LEU A 476 -3.40 30.40 -14.47
C LEU A 476 -2.19 29.72 -13.81
N LEU A 477 -2.14 29.64 -12.48
CA LEU A 477 -1.09 28.89 -11.78
C LEU A 477 -1.20 27.38 -12.04
N VAL A 478 -2.42 26.84 -12.07
CA VAL A 478 -2.69 25.45 -12.46
C VAL A 478 -2.34 25.22 -13.93
N GLU A 479 -2.68 26.13 -14.84
CA GLU A 479 -2.22 26.05 -16.24
C GLU A 479 -0.69 26.07 -16.36
N LYS A 480 0.02 26.92 -15.61
CA LYS A 480 1.48 26.98 -15.60
C LYS A 480 2.07 25.65 -15.14
N ALA A 481 1.61 25.11 -14.01
CA ALA A 481 2.06 23.82 -13.47
C ALA A 481 1.77 22.64 -14.41
N ASN A 482 0.66 22.66 -15.13
CA ASN A 482 0.30 21.62 -16.09
C ASN A 482 1.08 21.71 -17.42
N LYS A 483 1.61 22.89 -17.78
CA LYS A 483 2.40 23.10 -19.02
C LYS A 483 3.90 22.89 -18.82
N HIS A 484 4.43 23.22 -17.64
CA HIS A 484 5.87 23.21 -17.36
C HIS A 484 6.18 22.47 -16.06
N ASP A 485 7.00 21.43 -16.17
CA ASP A 485 7.58 20.73 -15.04
C ASP A 485 8.99 21.27 -14.81
N ASP A 486 9.07 22.46 -14.20
CA ASP A 486 10.33 23.20 -13.99
C ASP A 486 11.43 22.35 -13.33
N VAL A 487 11.04 21.38 -12.48
CA VAL A 487 11.97 20.47 -11.78
C VAL A 487 12.54 19.42 -12.74
N LEU A 488 11.67 18.75 -13.51
CA LEU A 488 12.09 17.75 -14.50
C LEU A 488 12.83 18.38 -15.68
N ASP A 489 12.37 19.52 -16.19
CA ASP A 489 13.03 20.22 -17.30
C ASP A 489 14.39 20.81 -16.84
N LYS A 490 14.54 21.26 -15.58
CA LYS A 490 15.85 21.59 -14.97
C LYS A 490 16.76 20.37 -14.84
N LEU A 491 16.25 19.20 -14.45
CA LEU A 491 17.01 17.95 -14.46
C LEU A 491 17.45 17.56 -15.88
N ILE A 492 16.54 17.58 -16.85
CA ILE A 492 16.83 17.29 -18.26
C ILE A 492 17.89 18.26 -18.81
N ASN A 493 17.91 19.51 -18.38
CA ASN A 493 18.95 20.48 -18.74
C ASN A 493 20.31 20.17 -18.09
N ILE A 494 20.35 19.67 -16.84
CA ILE A 494 21.58 19.17 -16.19
C ILE A 494 22.09 17.89 -16.86
N LEU A 495 21.20 17.10 -17.47
CA LEU A 495 21.52 15.83 -18.13
C LEU A 495 21.80 15.93 -19.64
N LYS A 496 21.85 17.11 -20.25
CA LYS A 496 22.21 17.26 -21.67
C LYS A 496 23.70 17.02 -21.89
#